data_AF-A0AAV3GHV0-F1
#
_entry.id   AF-A0AAV3GHV0-F1
#
_cell.length_a   1.000
_cell.length_b   1.000
_cell.length_c   1.000
_cell.angle_alpha   90.00
_cell.angle_beta   90.00
_cell.angle_gamma   90.00
#
_symmetry.space_group_name_H-M   'P 1'
#
loop_
_entity.id
_entity.type
_entity.pdbx_description
1 polymer ?
#
loop_
_entity_poly.entity_id
_entity_poly.type
_entity_poly.pdbx_seq_one_letter_code
_entity_poly.pdbx_strand_id
1 'polypeptide(L)'
;MKFKEIEGSTMEREWELFLAPYEQAVSELKVKLRGIRKQFREQDKHIPIEFVTGRVKPVDSILTKTAIRHIPLNRIEEEMQDIAGLRIMCQFVEDIYQVVALLRNRKDLKIVEERDYIENKKESGYRSYHVVVEYPVQLVTGEKIILAEIQIRTLSMNFWATIEHSLNYKYQGVFPEEMKERLQRAAEAAYLLDEEMSSIREEIQEAQHYFSHGRGLLENEYYKQIKNETPENQ
;
A
#
# COMPACT_ATOMS: atom_id res chain seq x y z
N MET A 1 35.60 26.33 -9.53
CA MET A 1 34.22 25.88 -9.79
C MET A 1 34.07 24.36 -9.91
N LYS A 2 35.05 23.63 -10.48
CA LYS A 2 34.98 22.15 -10.63
C LYS A 2 35.06 21.29 -9.36
N PHE A 3 35.54 21.81 -8.23
CA PHE A 3 35.72 21.00 -7.02
C PHE A 3 34.41 20.75 -6.23
N LYS A 4 33.41 21.64 -6.33
CA LYS A 4 32.10 21.46 -5.67
C LYS A 4 31.19 20.44 -6.38
N GLU A 5 31.36 20.25 -7.69
CA GLU A 5 30.60 19.26 -8.48
C GLU A 5 31.09 17.82 -8.24
N ILE A 6 32.38 17.64 -7.93
CA ILE A 6 32.98 16.33 -7.66
C ILE A 6 32.54 15.78 -6.29
N GLU A 7 32.39 16.63 -5.28
CA GLU A 7 31.86 16.22 -3.97
C GLU A 7 30.37 15.88 -4.01
N GLY A 8 29.56 16.68 -4.74
CA GLY A 8 28.13 16.41 -4.93
C GLY A 8 27.86 15.08 -5.65
N SER A 9 28.59 14.80 -6.73
CA SER A 9 28.44 13.54 -7.48
C SER A 9 28.92 12.30 -6.72
N THR A 10 29.88 12.45 -5.81
CA THR A 10 30.36 11.34 -4.97
C THR A 10 29.31 10.96 -3.92
N MET A 11 28.69 11.96 -3.28
CA MET A 11 27.65 11.74 -2.28
C MET A 11 26.34 11.20 -2.87
N GLU A 12 25.94 11.67 -4.06
CA GLU A 12 24.80 11.11 -4.80
C GLU A 12 25.02 9.62 -5.10
N ARG A 13 26.22 9.25 -5.58
CA ARG A 13 26.57 7.87 -5.87
C ARG A 13 26.58 6.97 -4.63
N GLU A 14 27.00 7.48 -3.47
CA GLU A 14 26.94 6.73 -2.22
C GLU A 14 25.49 6.40 -1.82
N TRP A 15 24.56 7.35 -1.98
CA TRP A 15 23.14 7.12 -1.74
C TRP A 15 22.51 6.15 -2.75
N GLU A 16 22.87 6.25 -4.03
CA GLU A 16 22.42 5.28 -5.03
C GLU A 16 22.84 3.86 -4.67
N LEU A 17 24.11 3.66 -4.29
CA LEU A 17 24.62 2.35 -3.86
C LEU A 17 23.97 1.86 -2.57
N PHE A 18 23.72 2.77 -1.61
CA PHE A 18 23.05 2.47 -0.35
C PHE A 18 21.59 2.04 -0.57
N LEU A 19 20.87 2.70 -1.48
CA LEU A 19 19.45 2.45 -1.74
C LEU A 19 19.18 1.31 -2.72
N ALA A 20 20.15 0.92 -3.55
CA ALA A 20 19.99 -0.14 -4.55
C ALA A 20 19.40 -1.46 -4.00
N PRO A 21 19.80 -1.98 -2.82
CA PRO A 21 19.17 -3.17 -2.25
C PRO A 21 17.68 -2.98 -1.93
N TYR A 22 17.29 -1.78 -1.49
CA TYR A 22 15.90 -1.45 -1.20
C TYR A 22 15.06 -1.30 -2.47
N GLU A 23 15.63 -0.76 -3.56
CA GLU A 23 14.96 -0.67 -4.86
C GLU A 23 14.68 -2.05 -5.45
N GLN A 24 15.66 -2.94 -5.34
CA GLN A 24 15.52 -4.34 -5.72
C GLN A 24 14.45 -5.03 -4.88
N ALA A 25 14.51 -4.90 -3.54
CA ALA A 25 13.51 -5.49 -2.64
C ALA A 25 12.08 -5.05 -2.96
N VAL A 26 11.87 -3.74 -3.17
CA VAL A 26 10.56 -3.18 -3.54
C VAL A 26 10.05 -3.79 -4.85
N SER A 27 10.93 -3.95 -5.84
CA SER A 27 10.58 -4.52 -7.14
C SER A 27 10.18 -6.00 -7.04
N GLU A 28 10.97 -6.79 -6.31
CA GLU A 28 10.70 -8.21 -6.07
C GLU A 28 9.39 -8.43 -5.29
N LEU A 29 9.23 -7.72 -4.17
CA LEU A 29 8.03 -7.80 -3.33
C LEU A 29 6.78 -7.36 -4.10
N LYS A 30 6.87 -6.32 -4.95
CA LYS A 30 5.74 -5.93 -5.82
C LYS A 30 5.30 -7.05 -6.74
N VAL A 31 6.24 -7.76 -7.38
CA VAL A 31 5.92 -8.89 -8.27
C VAL A 31 5.29 -10.03 -7.46
N LYS A 32 5.90 -10.41 -6.34
CA LYS A 32 5.44 -11.50 -5.47
C LYS A 32 4.03 -11.26 -4.93
N LEU A 33 3.77 -10.06 -4.42
CA LEU A 33 2.46 -9.70 -3.85
C LEU A 33 1.38 -9.55 -4.93
N ARG A 34 1.71 -9.03 -6.13
CA ARG A 34 0.78 -9.05 -7.28
C ARG A 34 0.48 -10.47 -7.74
N GLY A 35 1.43 -11.40 -7.59
CA GLY A 35 1.23 -12.81 -7.88
C GLY A 35 0.10 -13.45 -7.07
N ILE A 36 -0.13 -13.01 -5.84
CA ILE A 36 -1.24 -13.49 -5.00
C ILE A 36 -2.59 -13.24 -5.70
N ARG A 37 -2.82 -12.03 -6.23
CA ARG A 37 -4.05 -11.70 -6.99
C ARG A 37 -4.30 -12.66 -8.16
N LYS A 38 -3.24 -13.04 -8.89
CA LYS A 38 -3.34 -13.99 -10.00
C LYS A 38 -3.74 -15.39 -9.51
N GLN A 39 -3.13 -15.87 -8.42
CA GLN A 39 -3.42 -17.19 -7.85
C GLN A 39 -4.86 -17.33 -7.34
N PHE A 40 -5.40 -16.27 -6.72
CA PHE A 40 -6.81 -16.27 -6.28
C PHE A 40 -7.78 -16.32 -7.47
N ARG A 41 -7.47 -15.56 -8.53
CA ARG A 41 -8.24 -15.59 -9.77
C ARG A 41 -8.26 -16.97 -10.43
N GLU A 42 -7.11 -17.66 -10.47
CA GLU A 42 -6.99 -19.01 -11.04
C GLU A 42 -7.76 -20.07 -10.26
N GLN A 43 -8.02 -19.82 -8.97
CA GLN A 43 -8.80 -20.70 -8.09
C GLN A 43 -10.29 -20.33 -8.03
N ASP A 44 -10.72 -19.36 -8.82
CA ASP A 44 -12.08 -18.82 -8.80
C ASP A 44 -12.54 -18.37 -7.39
N LYS A 45 -11.63 -17.72 -6.66
CA LYS A 45 -11.87 -17.19 -5.31
C LYS A 45 -11.94 -15.67 -5.33
N HIS A 46 -12.64 -15.10 -4.34
CA HIS A 46 -12.57 -13.67 -4.04
C HIS A 46 -11.11 -13.22 -3.91
N ILE A 47 -10.78 -12.11 -4.54
CA ILE A 47 -9.41 -11.60 -4.61
C ILE A 47 -9.24 -10.54 -3.51
N PRO A 48 -8.45 -10.78 -2.45
CA PRO A 48 -8.30 -9.81 -1.37
C PRO A 48 -7.38 -8.62 -1.69
N ILE A 49 -6.64 -8.68 -2.81
CA ILE A 49 -5.70 -7.64 -3.23
C ILE A 49 -6.18 -7.00 -4.52
N GLU A 50 -6.45 -5.70 -4.47
CA GLU A 50 -6.85 -4.90 -5.60
C GLU A 50 -5.66 -4.51 -6.45
N PHE A 51 -4.67 -3.89 -5.82
CA PHE A 51 -3.38 -3.60 -6.44
C PHE A 51 -2.28 -3.40 -5.40
N VAL A 52 -1.03 -3.45 -5.88
CA VAL A 52 0.16 -3.26 -5.07
C VAL A 52 1.01 -2.15 -5.65
N THR A 53 1.36 -1.18 -4.80
CA THR A 53 2.33 -0.13 -5.08
C THR A 53 3.52 -0.27 -4.16
N GLY A 54 4.62 0.38 -4.49
CA GLY A 54 5.80 0.40 -3.64
C GLY A 54 6.82 1.40 -4.16
N ARG A 55 7.61 1.93 -3.24
CA ARG A 55 8.65 2.92 -3.51
C ARG A 55 9.77 2.79 -2.48
N VAL A 56 10.95 3.25 -2.86
CA VAL A 56 12.01 3.57 -1.91
C VAL A 56 11.81 5.01 -1.43
N LYS A 57 12.10 5.24 -0.15
CA LYS A 57 11.99 6.55 0.46
C LYS A 57 13.02 7.52 -0.13
N PRO A 58 12.65 8.75 -0.51
CA PRO A 58 13.60 9.74 -0.99
C PRO A 58 14.65 10.08 0.08
N VAL A 59 15.89 10.37 -0.36
CA VAL A 59 17.01 10.71 0.53
C VAL A 59 16.65 11.86 1.49
N ASP A 60 16.05 12.94 0.99
CA ASP A 60 15.62 14.06 1.84
C ASP A 60 14.64 13.65 2.94
N SER A 61 13.75 12.70 2.64
CA SER A 61 12.79 12.16 3.61
C SER A 61 13.47 11.21 4.61
N ILE A 62 14.54 10.51 4.21
CA ILE A 62 15.38 9.71 5.11
C ILE A 62 16.09 10.65 6.08
N LEU A 63 16.83 11.64 5.58
CA LEU A 63 17.56 12.63 6.36
C LEU A 63 16.66 13.42 7.33
N THR A 64 15.47 13.82 6.87
CA THR A 64 14.48 14.48 7.72
C THR A 64 14.05 13.56 8.87
N LYS A 65 13.80 12.28 8.58
CA LYS A 65 13.35 11.31 9.59
C LYS A 65 14.46 10.95 10.57
N THR A 66 15.71 10.84 10.12
CA THR A 66 16.85 10.62 11.02
C THR A 66 17.04 11.80 11.96
N ALA A 67 16.87 13.04 11.48
CA ALA A 67 16.95 14.23 12.32
C ALA A 67 15.82 14.25 13.37
N ILE A 68 14.57 13.99 12.98
CA ILE A 68 13.42 13.98 13.90
C ILE A 68 13.55 12.87 14.95
N ARG A 69 13.96 11.66 14.53
CA ARG A 69 14.05 10.49 15.40
C ARG A 69 15.41 10.33 16.09
N HIS A 70 16.34 11.26 15.85
CA HIS A 70 17.71 11.21 16.38
C HIS A 70 18.45 9.90 16.04
N ILE A 71 18.21 9.36 14.83
CA ILE A 71 18.85 8.14 14.35
C ILE A 71 20.23 8.50 13.78
N PRO A 72 21.33 7.92 14.31
CA PRO A 72 22.66 8.10 13.73
C PRO A 72 22.72 7.60 12.28
N LEU A 73 23.44 8.31 11.39
CA LEU A 73 23.50 7.95 9.96
C LEU A 73 24.02 6.52 9.72
N ASN A 74 24.92 6.04 10.58
CA ASN A 74 25.47 4.68 10.51
C ASN A 74 24.51 3.58 11.01
N ARG A 75 23.35 3.94 11.57
CA ARG A 75 22.31 3.01 12.05
C ARG A 75 21.01 3.09 11.27
N ILE A 76 20.99 3.80 10.14
CA ILE A 76 19.79 3.96 9.32
C ILE A 76 19.20 2.61 8.92
N GLU A 77 20.04 1.65 8.52
CA GLU A 77 19.58 0.33 8.08
C GLU A 77 18.95 -0.50 9.21
N GLU A 78 19.41 -0.31 10.45
CA GLU A 78 18.95 -1.06 11.62
C GLU A 78 17.68 -0.44 12.22
N GLU A 79 17.58 0.90 12.22
CA GLU A 79 16.53 1.62 12.95
C GLU A 79 15.41 2.17 12.04
N MET A 80 15.63 2.32 10.74
CA MET A 80 14.61 2.85 9.81
C MET A 80 13.90 1.75 9.03
N GLN A 81 12.70 1.41 9.50
CA GLN A 81 11.88 0.33 8.97
C GLN A 81 11.20 0.62 7.61
N ASP A 82 11.08 1.89 7.21
CA ASP A 82 10.27 2.34 6.06
C ASP A 82 11.11 2.91 4.90
N ILE A 83 12.35 2.46 4.75
CA ILE A 83 13.18 2.81 3.57
C ILE A 83 12.57 2.14 2.33
N ALA A 84 12.35 0.82 2.40
CA ALA A 84 11.52 0.10 1.43
C ALA A 84 10.06 0.12 1.90
N GLY A 85 9.19 0.80 1.15
CA GLY A 85 7.77 0.90 1.48
C GLY A 85 6.89 0.26 0.40
N LEU A 86 6.01 -0.66 0.81
CA LEU A 86 4.97 -1.22 -0.05
C LEU A 86 3.59 -0.85 0.47
N ARG A 87 2.63 -0.75 -0.45
CA ARG A 87 1.21 -0.65 -0.11
C ARG A 87 0.41 -1.70 -0.86
N ILE A 88 -0.42 -2.41 -0.11
CA ILE A 88 -1.41 -3.34 -0.64
C ILE A 88 -2.77 -2.69 -0.43
N MET A 89 -3.50 -2.51 -1.53
CA MET A 89 -4.86 -1.98 -1.50
C MET A 89 -5.84 -3.15 -1.55
N CYS A 90 -6.77 -3.18 -0.60
CA CYS A 90 -7.84 -4.15 -0.46
C CYS A 90 -9.18 -3.48 -0.77
N GLN A 91 -10.18 -4.28 -1.15
CA GLN A 91 -11.54 -3.76 -1.34
C GLN A 91 -12.24 -3.56 0.01
N PHE A 92 -12.14 -4.55 0.90
CA PHE A 92 -12.82 -4.57 2.19
C PHE A 92 -11.84 -4.60 3.37
N VAL A 93 -12.34 -4.34 4.58
CA VAL A 93 -11.54 -4.38 5.81
C VAL A 93 -11.13 -5.82 6.14
N GLU A 94 -12.01 -6.80 5.92
CA GLU A 94 -11.73 -8.21 6.16
C GLU A 94 -10.61 -8.76 5.27
N ASP A 95 -10.51 -8.25 4.05
CA ASP A 95 -9.46 -8.62 3.10
C ASP A 95 -8.07 -8.22 3.64
N ILE A 96 -7.97 -7.17 4.46
CA ILE A 96 -6.72 -6.76 5.09
C ILE A 96 -6.20 -7.88 5.98
N TYR A 97 -7.05 -8.43 6.85
CA TYR A 97 -6.67 -9.52 7.74
C TYR A 97 -6.35 -10.81 6.97
N GLN A 98 -7.05 -11.06 5.85
CA GLN A 98 -6.71 -12.17 4.96
C GLN A 98 -5.31 -11.99 4.35
N VAL A 99 -4.96 -10.79 3.89
CA VAL A 99 -3.62 -10.49 3.39
C VAL A 99 -2.56 -10.66 4.47
N VAL A 100 -2.81 -10.18 5.69
CA VAL A 100 -1.88 -10.37 6.83
C VAL A 100 -1.65 -11.85 7.09
N ALA A 101 -2.70 -12.68 7.09
CA ALA A 101 -2.56 -14.12 7.25
C ALA A 101 -1.75 -14.76 6.11
N LEU A 102 -1.91 -14.30 4.88
CA LEU A 102 -1.09 -14.75 3.75
C LEU A 102 0.38 -14.35 3.93
N LEU A 103 0.67 -13.15 4.44
CA LEU A 103 2.03 -12.70 4.73
C LEU A 103 2.69 -13.53 5.84
N ARG A 104 1.96 -13.85 6.92
CA ARG A 104 2.44 -14.71 8.02
C ARG A 104 2.85 -16.10 7.56
N ASN A 105 2.20 -16.63 6.52
CA ASN A 105 2.48 -17.95 5.98
C ASN A 105 3.64 -17.98 4.96
N ARG A 106 4.23 -16.83 4.63
CA ARG A 106 5.36 -16.77 3.69
C ARG A 106 6.64 -17.26 4.34
N LYS A 107 7.53 -17.80 3.50
CA LYS A 107 8.85 -18.32 3.91
C LYS A 107 10.02 -17.50 3.37
N ASP A 108 9.74 -16.56 2.48
CA ASP A 108 10.72 -15.68 1.83
C ASP A 108 10.84 -14.32 2.51
N LEU A 109 10.13 -14.11 3.62
CA LEU A 109 10.23 -12.95 4.49
C LEU A 109 9.92 -13.37 5.92
N LYS A 110 10.31 -12.55 6.89
CA LYS A 110 9.99 -12.74 8.30
C LYS A 110 9.35 -11.48 8.85
N ILE A 111 8.17 -11.61 9.45
CA ILE A 111 7.51 -10.49 10.11
C ILE A 111 8.24 -10.21 11.43
N VAL A 112 8.65 -8.96 11.64
CA VAL A 112 9.31 -8.51 12.87
C VAL A 112 8.41 -7.61 13.72
N GLU A 113 7.43 -6.95 13.11
CA GLU A 113 6.49 -6.10 13.82
C GLU A 113 5.16 -6.00 13.07
N GLU A 114 4.05 -5.98 13.81
CA GLU A 114 2.70 -5.73 13.29
C GLU A 114 2.05 -4.60 14.10
N ARG A 115 1.42 -3.64 13.42
CA ARG A 115 0.68 -2.55 14.05
C ARG A 115 -0.69 -2.43 13.42
N ASP A 116 -1.72 -2.65 14.22
CA ASP A 116 -3.11 -2.54 13.80
C ASP A 116 -3.69 -1.16 14.18
N TYR A 117 -3.66 -0.22 13.23
CA TYR A 117 -4.32 1.08 13.38
C TYR A 117 -5.77 1.08 12.86
N ILE A 118 -6.33 -0.07 12.47
CA ILE A 118 -7.74 -0.18 12.10
C ILE A 118 -8.55 -0.27 13.39
N GLU A 119 -8.21 -1.23 14.26
CA GLU A 119 -8.79 -1.35 15.59
C GLU A 119 -8.32 -0.22 16.51
N ASN A 120 -7.03 0.13 16.46
CA ASN A 120 -6.42 1.16 17.31
C ASN A 120 -6.12 2.44 16.52
N LYS A 121 -7.17 3.09 16.00
CA LYS A 121 -7.01 4.32 15.20
C LYS A 121 -6.29 5.42 15.98
N LYS A 122 -5.51 6.24 15.27
CA LYS A 122 -4.88 7.42 15.89
C LYS A 122 -5.91 8.51 16.14
N GLU A 123 -5.60 9.45 17.03
CA GLU A 123 -6.44 10.63 17.32
C GLU A 123 -6.79 11.42 16.05
N SER A 124 -5.89 11.47 15.06
CA SER A 124 -6.13 12.13 13.77
C SER A 124 -7.22 11.47 12.92
N GLY A 125 -7.68 10.26 13.27
CA GLY A 125 -8.58 9.43 12.46
C GLY A 125 -7.85 8.47 11.51
N TYR A 126 -6.51 8.45 11.55
CA TYR A 126 -5.70 7.56 10.73
C TYR A 126 -5.96 6.08 10.99
N ARG A 127 -6.24 5.32 9.92
CA ARG A 127 -6.43 3.87 9.91
C ARG A 127 -5.58 3.20 8.84
N SER A 128 -4.95 2.07 9.17
CA SER A 128 -4.11 1.23 8.30
C SER A 128 -3.64 0.01 9.08
N TYR A 129 -3.29 -1.08 8.41
CA TYR A 129 -2.51 -2.17 9.02
C TYR A 129 -1.06 -2.08 8.56
N HIS A 130 -0.08 -2.09 9.47
CA HIS A 130 1.35 -2.03 9.13
C HIS A 130 2.03 -3.34 9.50
N VAL A 131 2.80 -3.89 8.58
CA VAL A 131 3.63 -5.07 8.79
C VAL A 131 5.06 -4.71 8.43
N VAL A 132 5.98 -4.79 9.38
CA VAL A 132 7.42 -4.64 9.14
C VAL A 132 8.02 -6.03 8.96
N VAL A 133 8.79 -6.20 7.89
CA VAL A 133 9.39 -7.49 7.53
C VAL A 133 10.91 -7.37 7.34
N GLU A 134 11.62 -8.41 7.75
CA GLU A 134 12.97 -8.72 7.27
C GLU A 134 12.84 -9.46 5.92
N TYR A 135 13.55 -8.96 4.90
CA TYR A 135 13.56 -9.53 3.56
C TYR A 135 15.00 -9.76 3.07
N PRO A 136 15.40 -11.02 2.77
CA PRO A 136 16.73 -11.33 2.24
C PRO A 136 16.80 -11.02 0.74
N VAL A 137 17.56 -9.99 0.36
CA VAL A 137 17.82 -9.61 -1.03
C VAL A 137 19.11 -10.26 -1.50
N GLN A 138 19.10 -10.89 -2.67
CA GLN A 138 20.30 -11.48 -3.29
C GLN A 138 20.98 -10.43 -4.17
N LEU A 139 22.18 -9.99 -3.78
CA LEU A 139 23.01 -9.05 -4.53
C LEU A 139 24.21 -9.76 -5.16
N VAL A 140 24.91 -9.08 -6.07
CA VAL A 140 26.18 -9.56 -6.63
C VAL A 140 27.28 -9.74 -5.56
N THR A 141 27.17 -9.02 -4.44
CA THR A 141 28.09 -9.10 -3.31
C THR A 141 27.67 -10.11 -2.24
N GLY A 142 26.54 -10.80 -2.42
CA GLY A 142 25.98 -11.75 -1.47
C GLY A 142 24.57 -11.38 -0.99
N GLU A 143 24.07 -12.15 -0.03
CA GLU A 143 22.77 -11.89 0.60
C GLU A 143 22.84 -10.68 1.54
N LYS A 144 21.85 -9.79 1.45
CA LYS A 144 21.66 -8.68 2.37
C LYS A 144 20.22 -8.71 2.91
N ILE A 145 20.08 -8.78 4.24
CA ILE A 145 18.78 -8.65 4.91
C ILE A 145 18.46 -7.18 5.05
N ILE A 146 17.28 -6.76 4.58
CA ILE A 146 16.77 -5.39 4.71
C ILE A 146 15.42 -5.38 5.42
N LEU A 147 15.07 -4.23 6.01
CA LEU A 147 13.73 -3.98 6.53
C LEU A 147 12.84 -3.36 5.46
N ALA A 148 11.61 -3.84 5.36
CA ALA A 148 10.58 -3.25 4.53
C ALA A 148 9.27 -3.10 5.33
N GLU A 149 8.60 -1.98 5.12
CA GLU A 149 7.26 -1.72 5.68
C GLU A 149 6.20 -1.99 4.61
N ILE A 150 5.27 -2.89 4.91
CA ILE A 150 4.11 -3.20 4.09
C ILE A 150 2.87 -2.61 4.78
N GLN A 151 2.27 -1.60 4.16
CA GLN A 151 1.02 -1.02 4.62
C GLN A 151 -0.16 -1.63 3.86
N ILE A 152 -1.17 -2.11 4.57
CA ILE A 152 -2.35 -2.74 3.98
C ILE A 152 -3.56 -1.87 4.34
N ARG A 153 -4.33 -1.48 3.32
CA ARG A 153 -5.40 -0.47 3.44
C ARG A 153 -6.56 -0.75 2.50
N THR A 154 -7.74 -0.28 2.87
CA THR A 154 -8.83 -0.09 1.90
C THR A 154 -8.52 1.09 0.98
N LEU A 155 -9.30 1.22 -0.10
CA LEU A 155 -9.26 2.39 -0.97
C LEU A 155 -9.56 3.69 -0.21
N SER A 156 -10.57 3.67 0.67
CA SER A 156 -11.01 4.83 1.46
C SER A 156 -9.93 5.27 2.45
N MET A 157 -9.34 4.33 3.18
CA MET A 157 -8.20 4.60 4.09
C MET A 157 -7.00 5.21 3.33
N ASN A 158 -6.67 4.64 2.16
CA ASN A 158 -5.56 5.14 1.36
C ASN A 158 -5.81 6.56 0.82
N PHE A 159 -7.02 6.85 0.37
CA PHE A 159 -7.41 8.18 -0.08
C PHE A 159 -7.23 9.20 1.04
N TRP A 160 -7.83 8.95 2.21
CA TRP A 160 -7.74 9.85 3.36
C TRP A 160 -6.30 10.08 3.81
N ALA A 161 -5.52 9.01 4.00
CA ALA A 161 -4.15 9.09 4.49
C ALA A 161 -3.19 9.77 3.50
N THR A 162 -3.46 9.72 2.20
CA THR A 162 -2.65 10.43 1.19
C THR A 162 -2.88 11.94 1.27
N ILE A 163 -4.13 12.37 1.49
CA ILE A 163 -4.47 13.78 1.67
C ILE A 163 -3.90 14.30 3.00
N GLU A 164 -4.11 13.58 4.10
CA GLU A 164 -3.58 13.95 5.41
C GLU A 164 -2.06 14.11 5.34
N HIS A 165 -1.33 13.15 4.78
CA HIS A 165 0.13 13.22 4.67
C HIS A 165 0.60 14.43 3.85
N SER A 166 -0.10 14.75 2.75
CA SER A 166 0.24 15.89 1.89
C SER A 166 0.04 17.22 2.61
N LEU A 167 -1.04 17.33 3.39
CA LEU A 167 -1.29 18.52 4.21
C LEU A 167 -0.30 18.59 5.37
N ASN A 168 -0.02 17.47 6.05
CA ASN A 168 0.94 17.41 7.14
C ASN A 168 2.33 17.89 6.70
N TYR A 169 2.75 17.50 5.50
CA TYR A 169 4.01 17.97 4.90
C TYR A 169 4.00 19.48 4.65
N LYS A 170 2.92 20.03 4.08
CA LYS A 170 2.79 21.47 3.80
C LYS A 170 2.75 22.33 5.07
N TYR A 171 2.04 21.86 6.10
CA TYR A 171 1.80 22.60 7.35
C TYR A 171 2.80 22.24 8.45
N GLN A 172 3.77 21.35 8.18
CA GLN A 172 4.76 20.87 9.14
C GLN A 172 4.14 20.36 10.47
N GLY A 173 2.96 19.75 10.39
CA GLY A 173 2.19 19.29 11.56
C GLY A 173 1.37 20.36 12.29
N VAL A 174 1.48 21.63 11.93
CA VAL A 174 0.73 22.73 12.56
C VAL A 174 -0.50 23.07 11.72
N PHE A 175 -1.54 22.27 11.88
CA PHE A 175 -2.81 22.48 11.20
C PHE A 175 -3.64 23.58 11.87
N PRO A 176 -4.32 24.44 11.09
CA PRO A 176 -5.46 25.22 11.59
C PRO A 176 -6.52 24.28 12.18
N GLU A 177 -7.15 24.66 13.29
CA GLU A 177 -8.07 23.77 14.01
C GLU A 177 -9.25 23.31 13.15
N GLU A 178 -9.83 24.23 12.36
CA GLU A 178 -10.89 23.92 11.40
C GLU A 178 -10.46 22.82 10.39
N MET A 179 -9.19 22.83 9.97
CA MET A 179 -8.68 21.82 9.04
C MET A 179 -8.55 20.45 9.72
N LYS A 180 -8.12 20.40 10.98
CA LYS A 180 -8.08 19.16 11.76
C LYS A 180 -9.46 18.55 11.90
N GLU A 181 -10.45 19.35 12.29
CA GLU A 181 -11.84 18.90 12.40
C GLU A 181 -12.37 18.37 11.07
N ARG A 182 -12.09 19.06 9.95
CA ARG A 182 -12.49 18.60 8.61
C ARG A 182 -11.83 17.29 8.23
N LEU A 183 -10.54 17.12 8.52
CA LEU A 183 -9.83 15.86 8.28
C LEU A 183 -10.41 14.74 9.12
N GLN A 184 -10.71 14.98 10.40
CA GLN A 184 -11.29 14.00 11.29
C GLN A 184 -12.69 13.57 10.83
N ARG A 185 -13.55 14.52 10.42
CA ARG A 185 -14.87 14.21 9.83
C ARG A 185 -14.73 13.38 8.56
N ALA A 186 -13.78 13.71 7.68
CA ALA A 186 -13.53 12.93 6.47
C ALA A 186 -13.02 11.51 6.79
N ALA A 187 -12.22 11.35 7.85
CA ALA A 187 -11.73 10.04 8.30
C ALA A 187 -12.89 9.16 8.76
N GLU A 188 -13.85 9.75 9.47
CA GLU A 188 -15.02 9.03 9.97
C GLU A 188 -15.99 8.69 8.84
N ALA A 189 -16.21 9.60 7.88
CA ALA A 189 -17.01 9.32 6.69
C ALA A 189 -16.40 8.18 5.84
N ALA A 190 -15.08 8.17 5.66
CA ALA A 190 -14.38 7.10 4.95
C ALA A 190 -14.54 5.75 5.66
N TYR A 191 -14.55 5.74 7.00
CA TYR A 191 -14.77 4.53 7.78
C TYR A 191 -16.21 4.03 7.67
N LEU A 192 -17.21 4.91 7.81
CA LEU A 192 -18.60 4.52 7.65
C LEU A 192 -18.88 3.94 6.25
N LEU A 193 -18.25 4.50 5.21
CA LEU A 193 -18.31 3.92 3.88
C LEU A 193 -17.75 2.49 3.84
N ASP A 194 -16.58 2.27 4.42
CA ASP A 194 -15.96 0.94 4.46
C ASP A 194 -16.83 -0.06 5.25
N GLU A 195 -17.44 0.35 6.37
CA GLU A 195 -18.34 -0.49 7.18
C GLU A 195 -19.62 -0.86 6.42
N GLU A 196 -20.26 0.12 5.79
CA GLU A 196 -21.47 -0.11 4.98
C GLU A 196 -21.16 -1.07 3.83
N MET A 197 -20.05 -0.89 3.12
CA MET A 197 -19.65 -1.79 2.03
C MET A 197 -19.27 -3.19 2.55
N SER A 198 -18.73 -3.29 3.76
CA SER A 198 -18.43 -4.59 4.39
C SER A 198 -19.70 -5.33 4.79
N SER A 199 -20.77 -4.63 5.19
CA SER A 199 -22.06 -5.22 5.55
C SER A 199 -22.76 -5.94 4.38
N ILE A 200 -22.52 -5.47 3.15
CA ILE A 200 -23.08 -6.04 1.91
C ILE A 200 -22.02 -6.77 1.06
N ARG A 201 -20.93 -7.20 1.70
CA ARG A 201 -19.77 -7.79 1.03
C ARG A 201 -20.11 -9.09 0.31
N GLU A 202 -20.94 -9.94 0.91
CA GLU A 202 -21.34 -11.23 0.32
C GLU A 202 -22.10 -10.99 -0.98
N GLU A 203 -23.07 -10.08 -1.00
CA GLU A 203 -23.84 -9.72 -2.19
C GLU A 203 -22.95 -9.10 -3.28
N ILE A 204 -21.98 -8.26 -2.89
CA ILE A 204 -21.01 -7.69 -3.85
C ILE A 204 -20.15 -8.79 -4.46
N GLN A 205 -19.66 -9.73 -3.67
CA GLN A 205 -18.81 -10.83 -4.14
C GLN A 205 -19.57 -11.76 -5.09
N GLU A 206 -20.82 -12.11 -4.77
CA GLU A 206 -21.69 -12.90 -5.64
C GLU A 206 -21.93 -12.20 -6.99
N ALA A 207 -22.24 -10.90 -6.97
CA ALA A 207 -22.43 -10.11 -8.18
C ALA A 207 -21.16 -10.05 -9.04
N GLN A 208 -20.00 -9.78 -8.43
CA GLN A 208 -18.71 -9.74 -9.13
C GLN A 208 -18.34 -11.09 -9.76
N HIS A 209 -18.60 -12.21 -9.06
CA HIS A 209 -18.40 -13.55 -9.58
C HIS A 209 -19.29 -13.81 -10.82
N TYR A 210 -20.56 -13.44 -10.75
CA TYR A 210 -21.52 -13.60 -11.83
C TYR A 210 -21.14 -12.78 -13.09
N PHE A 211 -20.65 -11.54 -12.93
CA PHE A 211 -20.17 -10.72 -14.05
C PHE A 211 -18.87 -11.24 -14.68
N SER A 212 -17.91 -11.69 -13.87
CA SER A 212 -16.60 -12.16 -14.38
C SER A 212 -16.70 -13.45 -15.20
N HIS A 213 -17.73 -14.28 -14.98
CA HIS A 213 -18.01 -15.50 -15.74
C HIS A 213 -18.89 -15.28 -16.99
N GLY A 214 -19.17 -14.02 -17.36
CA GLY A 214 -19.90 -13.69 -18.59
C GLY A 214 -21.37 -14.13 -18.64
N ARG A 215 -21.94 -14.69 -17.56
CA ARG A 215 -23.36 -15.07 -17.51
C ARG A 215 -24.29 -13.87 -17.37
N GLY A 216 -23.84 -12.80 -16.71
CA GLY A 216 -24.66 -11.61 -16.49
C GLY A 216 -24.94 -10.73 -17.70
N LEU A 217 -24.27 -10.94 -18.85
CA LEU A 217 -24.63 -10.26 -20.10
C LEU A 217 -25.71 -11.01 -20.90
N LEU A 218 -25.89 -12.32 -20.66
CA LEU A 218 -26.83 -13.15 -21.41
C LEU A 218 -28.23 -13.21 -20.76
N GLU A 219 -28.32 -13.02 -19.43
CA GLU A 219 -29.59 -13.08 -18.69
C GLU A 219 -30.15 -11.71 -18.29
N ASN A 220 -29.37 -10.64 -18.37
CA ASN A 220 -29.83 -9.31 -17.98
C ASN A 220 -30.82 -8.75 -19.01
N GLU A 221 -32.10 -8.64 -18.63
CA GLU A 221 -33.18 -8.15 -19.48
C GLU A 221 -32.91 -6.74 -20.04
N TYR A 222 -32.15 -5.92 -19.32
CA TYR A 222 -31.72 -4.60 -19.76
C TYR A 222 -30.84 -4.65 -21.03
N TYR A 223 -29.91 -5.62 -21.11
CA TYR A 223 -29.07 -5.80 -22.30
C TYR A 223 -29.79 -6.51 -23.44
N LYS A 224 -30.82 -7.33 -23.14
CA LYS A 224 -31.70 -7.93 -24.16
C LYS A 224 -32.55 -6.86 -24.85
N GLN A 225 -33.02 -5.85 -24.13
CA GLN A 225 -33.75 -4.71 -24.70
C GLN A 225 -32.87 -3.91 -25.67
N ILE A 226 -31.63 -3.59 -25.30
CA ILE A 226 -30.70 -2.81 -26.16
C ILE A 226 -30.35 -3.55 -27.45
N LYS A 227 -30.17 -4.88 -27.41
CA LYS A 227 -29.92 -5.69 -28.62
C LYS A 227 -31.12 -5.75 -29.57
N ASN A 228 -32.34 -5.71 -29.05
CA ASN A 228 -33.55 -5.75 -29.86
C ASN A 228 -33.90 -4.38 -30.48
N GLU A 229 -33.33 -3.29 -29.95
CA GLU A 229 -33.56 -1.91 -30.41
C GLU A 229 -32.52 -1.42 -31.42
N THR A 230 -31.53 -2.23 -31.79
CA THR A 230 -30.61 -1.89 -32.89
C THR A 230 -31.08 -2.59 -34.17
N PRO A 231 -31.65 -1.86 -35.16
CA PRO A 231 -31.86 -2.44 -36.48
C PRO A 231 -30.48 -2.75 -37.08
N GLU A 232 -30.29 -3.98 -37.56
CA GLU A 232 -29.19 -4.30 -38.47
C GLU A 232 -29.33 -3.38 -39.69
N ASN A 233 -28.50 -2.34 -39.75
CA ASN A 233 -28.37 -1.51 -40.94
C ASN A 233 -27.78 -2.39 -42.06
N GLN A 234 -28.64 -2.65 -43.05
CA GLN A 234 -28.27 -3.06 -44.42
C GLN A 234 -27.37 -2.02 -45.09
#